data_AF-A0A0B6Y894-F1
#
_entry.id   AF-A0A0B6Y894-F1
#
_cell.length_a   1.000
_cell.length_b   1.000
_cell.length_c   1.000
_cell.angle_alpha   90.00
_cell.angle_beta   90.00
_cell.angle_gamma   90.00
#
_symmetry.space_group_name_H-M   'P 1'
#
loop_
_entity.id
_entity.type
_entity.pdbx_description
1 polymer ?
#
loop_
_entity_poly.entity_id
_entity_poly.type
_entity_poly.pdbx_seq_one_letter_code
_entity_poly.pdbx_strand_id
1 'polypeptide(L)'
;MASIMNKEEHDEDLSSEYEKQRLSFIADLRRFNENRGTPFDRIPEICGHEVDLYHLYQRVTGLGGRQKVNNEQHWDDIQEEFNLPRGCVNSAQALKNIYFRYLNLYE
;
A
#
# COMPACT_ATOMS: atom_id res chain seq x y z
N MET A 1 24.98 23.93 26.60
CA MET A 1 23.99 24.24 25.55
C MET A 1 24.04 23.12 24.52
N ALA A 2 23.49 21.97 24.89
CA ALA A 2 23.25 20.88 23.95
C ALA A 2 21.82 21.04 23.40
N SER A 3 21.54 20.41 22.26
CA SER A 3 20.23 20.29 21.61
C SER A 3 19.89 21.34 20.56
N ILE A 4 20.69 21.44 19.49
CA ILE A 4 20.18 21.67 18.12
C ILE A 4 21.14 20.99 17.11
N MET A 5 21.12 19.67 17.04
CA MET A 5 21.66 18.85 15.93
C MET A 5 20.90 17.51 16.00
N ASN A 6 20.56 16.94 14.85
CA ASN A 6 19.72 15.74 14.63
C ASN A 6 18.20 15.95 14.66
N LYS A 7 17.68 16.58 13.62
CA LYS A 7 16.31 16.28 13.17
C LYS A 7 16.24 15.85 11.70
N GLU A 8 17.19 16.27 10.86
CA GLU A 8 17.15 15.98 9.42
C GLU A 8 17.84 14.67 9.00
N GLU A 9 18.86 14.19 9.70
CA GLU A 9 19.53 12.91 9.36
C GLU A 9 18.72 11.65 9.70
N HIS A 10 17.73 11.76 10.59
CA HIS A 10 16.95 10.59 11.03
C HIS A 10 15.80 10.22 10.08
N ASP A 11 15.27 11.22 9.35
CA ASP A 11 14.13 11.03 8.43
C ASP A 11 14.57 10.41 7.08
N GLU A 12 15.80 10.68 6.61
CA GLU A 12 16.34 10.06 5.38
C GLU A 12 16.58 8.55 5.52
N ASP A 13 17.07 8.09 6.68
CA ASP A 13 17.37 6.67 6.94
C ASP A 13 16.08 5.83 6.99
N LEU A 14 15.03 6.35 7.64
CA LEU A 14 13.71 5.71 7.69
C LEU A 14 13.04 5.63 6.31
N SER A 15 13.15 6.68 5.49
CA SER A 15 12.64 6.66 4.12
C SER A 15 13.40 5.65 3.25
N SER A 16 14.70 5.47 3.46
CA SER A 16 15.51 4.47 2.76
C SER A 16 15.11 3.04 3.11
N GLU A 17 14.87 2.76 4.39
CA GLU A 17 14.49 1.43 4.84
C GLU A 17 13.07 1.05 4.40
N TYR A 18 12.12 1.98 4.47
CA TYR A 18 10.77 1.78 3.93
C TYR A 18 10.82 1.42 2.43
N GLU A 19 11.61 2.15 1.65
CA GLU A 19 11.73 1.88 0.21
C GLU A 19 12.32 0.50 -0.07
N LYS A 20 13.33 0.05 0.70
CA LYS A 20 13.87 -1.31 0.57
C LYS A 20 12.81 -2.37 0.89
N GLN A 21 12.05 -2.19 1.97
CA GLN A 21 10.99 -3.11 2.37
C GLN A 21 9.88 -3.18 1.31
N ARG A 22 9.46 -2.02 0.80
CA ARG A 22 8.50 -1.90 -0.29
C ARG A 22 8.97 -2.61 -1.55
N LEU A 23 10.22 -2.38 -1.98
CA LEU A 23 10.77 -3.04 -3.17
C LEU A 23 10.88 -4.57 -2.99
N SER A 24 11.33 -5.02 -1.82
CA SER A 24 11.39 -6.46 -1.50
C SER A 24 10.00 -7.09 -1.54
N PHE A 25 9.02 -6.45 -0.90
CA PHE A 25 7.62 -6.89 -0.90
C PHE A 25 7.06 -6.99 -2.32
N ILE A 26 7.28 -5.99 -3.17
CA ILE A 26 6.83 -6.01 -4.56
C ILE A 26 7.48 -7.15 -5.36
N ALA A 27 8.78 -7.39 -5.17
CA ALA A 27 9.48 -8.49 -5.84
C ALA A 27 8.91 -9.85 -5.44
N ASP A 28 8.68 -10.06 -4.14
CA ASP A 28 8.08 -11.29 -3.62
C ASP A 28 6.63 -11.46 -4.09
N LEU A 29 5.85 -10.38 -4.10
CA LEU A 29 4.47 -10.38 -4.58
C LEU A 29 4.37 -10.74 -6.06
N ARG A 30 5.29 -10.25 -6.90
CA ARG A 30 5.36 -10.62 -8.32
C ARG A 30 5.64 -12.10 -8.49
N ARG A 31 6.67 -12.62 -7.82
CA ARG A 31 7.01 -14.06 -7.87
C ARG A 31 5.85 -14.93 -7.41
N PHE A 32 5.17 -14.54 -6.34
CA PHE A 32 4.00 -15.26 -5.83
C PHE A 32 2.88 -15.32 -6.88
N ASN A 33 2.57 -14.19 -7.50
CA ASN A 33 1.53 -14.08 -8.52
C ASN A 33 1.89 -14.79 -9.83
N GLU A 34 3.16 -14.74 -10.26
CA GLU A 34 3.69 -15.51 -11.39
C GLU A 34 3.49 -17.01 -11.18
N ASN A 35 3.87 -17.53 -10.00
CA ASN A 35 3.72 -18.94 -9.65
C ASN A 35 2.24 -19.41 -9.60
N ARG A 36 1.31 -18.47 -9.41
CA ARG A 36 -0.15 -18.72 -9.37
C ARG A 36 -0.83 -18.54 -10.73
N GLY A 37 -0.10 -18.11 -11.77
CA GLY A 37 -0.66 -17.86 -13.10
C GLY A 37 -1.37 -16.51 -13.23
N THR A 38 -1.15 -15.58 -12.31
CA THR A 38 -1.70 -14.21 -12.34
C THR A 38 -0.59 -13.15 -12.35
N PRO A 39 0.43 -13.24 -13.25
CA PRO A 39 1.54 -12.29 -13.27
C PRO A 39 1.05 -10.86 -13.51
N PHE A 40 1.80 -9.88 -13.02
CA PHE A 40 1.55 -8.48 -13.30
C PHE A 40 2.85 -7.72 -13.55
N ASP A 41 2.85 -6.95 -14.65
CA ASP A 41 4.03 -6.20 -15.07
C ASP A 41 4.05 -4.78 -14.48
N ARG A 42 2.87 -4.19 -14.24
CA ARG A 42 2.72 -2.81 -13.77
C ARG A 42 2.00 -2.72 -12.43
N ILE A 43 2.43 -1.75 -11.63
CA ILE A 43 1.73 -1.37 -10.40
C ILE A 43 0.36 -0.78 -10.80
N PRO A 44 -0.73 -1.13 -10.10
CA PRO A 44 -2.03 -0.58 -10.40
C PRO A 44 -2.11 0.90 -10.04
N GLU A 45 -2.90 1.64 -10.80
CA GLU A 45 -3.08 3.08 -10.63
C GLU A 45 -4.56 3.41 -10.39
N ILE A 46 -4.82 4.45 -9.58
CA ILE A 46 -6.13 5.09 -9.44
C ILE A 46 -6.00 6.52 -9.95
N CYS A 47 -6.76 6.88 -10.99
CA CYS A 47 -6.68 8.19 -11.65
C CYS A 47 -5.27 8.60 -12.11
N GLY A 48 -4.44 7.65 -12.54
CA GLY A 48 -3.06 7.92 -12.94
C GLY A 48 -2.10 8.12 -11.75
N HIS A 49 -2.55 7.84 -10.52
CA HIS A 49 -1.67 7.78 -9.35
C HIS A 49 -1.39 6.33 -9.00
N GLU A 50 -0.10 5.97 -8.96
CA GLU A 50 0.33 4.62 -8.57
C GLU A 50 -0.10 4.30 -7.14
N VAL A 51 -0.67 3.11 -6.96
CA VAL A 51 -1.07 2.63 -5.64
C VAL A 51 0.10 1.89 -5.00
N ASP A 52 0.55 2.38 -3.85
CA ASP A 52 1.52 1.67 -3.03
C ASP A 52 0.90 0.40 -2.43
N LEU A 53 1.15 -0.74 -3.09
CA LEU A 53 0.64 -2.05 -2.66
C LEU A 53 1.21 -2.48 -1.31
N TYR A 54 2.44 -2.05 -0.96
CA TYR A 54 3.03 -2.37 0.34
C TYR A 54 2.31 -1.63 1.45
N HIS A 55 2.11 -0.31 1.27
CA HIS A 55 1.34 0.51 2.20
C HIS A 55 -0.09 -0.02 2.36
N LEU A 56 -0.75 -0.35 1.24
CA LEU A 56 -2.12 -0.89 1.24
C LEU A 56 -2.21 -2.20 2.02
N TYR A 57 -1.23 -3.10 1.83
CA TYR A 57 -1.14 -4.34 2.57
C TYR A 57 -0.95 -4.11 4.07
N GLN A 58 0.01 -3.25 4.46
CA GLN A 58 0.26 -2.92 5.86
C GLN A 58 -0.98 -2.31 6.53
N ARG A 59 -1.71 -1.46 5.83
CA ARG A 59 -2.88 -0.79 6.39
C ARG A 59 -4.05 -1.75 6.61
N VAL A 60 -4.35 -2.60 5.64
CA VAL A 60 -5.41 -3.61 5.76
C VAL A 60 -5.07 -4.64 6.83
N THR A 61 -3.84 -5.16 6.84
CA THR A 61 -3.40 -6.14 7.86
C THR A 61 -3.37 -5.52 9.26
N GLY A 62 -2.90 -4.28 9.40
CA GLY A 62 -2.91 -3.54 10.65
C GLY A 62 -4.32 -3.25 11.20
N LEU A 63 -5.35 -3.24 10.34
CA LEU A 63 -6.76 -3.15 10.73
C LEU A 63 -7.39 -4.50 11.08
N GLY A 64 -6.63 -5.59 11.09
CA GLY A 64 -7.13 -6.94 11.36
C GLY A 64 -7.53 -7.71 10.10
N GLY A 65 -6.98 -7.32 8.95
CA GLY A 65 -7.12 -8.01 7.68
C GLY A 65 -8.37 -7.65 6.89
N ARG A 66 -8.44 -8.16 5.66
CA ARG A 66 -9.45 -7.80 4.66
C ARG A 66 -10.89 -8.00 5.14
N GLN A 67 -11.16 -9.04 5.93
CA GLN A 67 -12.51 -9.34 6.42
C GLN A 67 -13.00 -8.24 7.37
N LYS A 68 -12.17 -7.83 8.32
CA LYS A 68 -12.52 -6.79 9.28
C LYS A 68 -12.71 -5.44 8.60
N VAL A 69 -11.78 -5.06 7.70
CA VAL A 69 -11.89 -3.82 6.90
C VAL A 69 -13.21 -3.77 6.10
N ASN A 70 -13.65 -4.88 5.51
CA ASN A 70 -14.93 -4.93 4.80
C ASN A 70 -16.15 -4.80 5.73
N ASN A 71 -16.13 -5.50 6.86
CA ASN A 71 -17.26 -5.52 7.79
C ASN A 71 -17.45 -4.17 8.50
N GLU A 72 -16.34 -3.49 8.81
CA GLU A 72 -16.33 -2.20 9.51
C GLU A 72 -16.29 -1.00 8.54
N GLN A 73 -16.36 -1.25 7.23
CA GLN A 73 -16.36 -0.24 6.16
C GLN A 73 -15.15 0.72 6.17
N HIS A 74 -13.98 0.24 6.59
CA HIS A 74 -12.76 1.06 6.71
C HIS A 74 -12.10 1.45 5.38
N TRP A 75 -12.65 1.06 4.22
CA TRP A 75 -12.07 1.43 2.93
C TRP A 75 -12.10 2.95 2.69
N ASP A 76 -13.07 3.65 3.28
CA ASP A 76 -13.17 5.10 3.22
C ASP A 76 -12.12 5.80 4.07
N ASP A 77 -11.69 5.21 5.20
CA ASP A 77 -10.58 5.73 6.00
C ASP A 77 -9.24 5.48 5.28
N ILE A 78 -9.08 4.27 4.72
CA ILE A 78 -7.84 3.88 4.02
C ILE A 78 -7.61 4.79 2.81
N GLN A 79 -8.63 5.13 2.01
CA GLN A 79 -8.43 5.99 0.83
C GLN A 79 -7.90 7.39 1.17
N GLU A 80 -8.20 7.91 2.36
CA GLU A 80 -7.74 9.25 2.78
C GLU A 80 -6.22 9.27 2.95
N GLU A 81 -5.60 8.14 3.31
CA GLU A 81 -4.15 7.99 3.46
C GLU A 81 -3.42 8.01 2.10
N PHE A 82 -4.09 7.63 1.01
CA PHE A 82 -3.49 7.57 -0.34
C PHE A 82 -3.44 8.91 -1.07
N ASN A 83 -3.94 10.00 -0.46
CA ASN A 83 -3.84 11.37 -0.98
C ASN A 83 -4.19 11.50 -2.47
N LEU A 84 -5.21 10.76 -2.92
CA LEU A 84 -5.58 10.68 -4.33
C LEU A 84 -6.12 12.03 -4.85
N PRO A 85 -5.94 12.36 -6.14
CA PRO A 85 -6.42 13.61 -6.71
C PRO A 85 -7.91 13.87 -6.49
N ARG A 86 -8.26 15.13 -6.19
CA ARG A 86 -9.66 15.59 -6.09
C ARG A 86 -10.35 15.39 -7.44
N GLY A 87 -11.25 14.41 -7.52
CA GLY A 87 -11.89 13.98 -8.77
C GLY A 87 -11.93 12.46 -8.95
N CYS A 88 -11.17 11.73 -8.14
CA CYS A 88 -11.26 10.28 -8.07
C CYS A 88 -12.53 9.82 -7.37
N VAL A 89 -13.56 9.53 -8.17
CA VAL A 89 -14.81 8.96 -7.69
C VAL A 89 -14.61 7.47 -7.41
N ASN A 90 -15.18 6.96 -6.31
CA ASN A 90 -15.13 5.56 -5.91
C ASN A 90 -13.71 5.01 -5.60
N SER A 91 -12.81 5.86 -5.10
CA SER A 91 -11.43 5.48 -4.78
C SER A 91 -11.33 4.34 -3.75
N ALA A 92 -12.14 4.38 -2.70
CA ALA A 92 -12.28 3.28 -1.74
C ALA A 92 -12.60 1.93 -2.41
N GLN A 93 -13.55 1.92 -3.36
CA GLN A 93 -13.92 0.70 -4.09
C GLN A 93 -12.81 0.27 -5.06
N ALA A 94 -12.08 1.21 -5.66
CA ALA A 94 -10.92 0.91 -6.49
C ALA A 94 -9.78 0.28 -5.67
N LEU A 95 -9.48 0.82 -4.48
CA LEU A 95 -8.50 0.24 -3.55
C LEU A 95 -8.90 -1.17 -3.12
N LYS A 96 -10.17 -1.39 -2.79
CA LYS A 96 -10.71 -2.72 -2.47
C LYS A 96 -10.50 -3.72 -3.62
N ASN A 97 -10.78 -3.31 -4.86
CA ASN A 97 -10.60 -4.17 -6.03
C ASN A 97 -9.12 -4.48 -6.30
N ILE A 98 -8.25 -3.48 -6.12
CA ILE A 98 -6.79 -3.65 -6.22
C ILE A 98 -6.31 -4.64 -5.15
N TYR A 99 -6.70 -4.43 -3.89
CA TYR A 99 -6.35 -5.36 -2.81
C TYR A 99 -6.80 -6.78 -3.15
N PHE A 100 -8.04 -6.95 -3.62
CA PHE A 100 -8.56 -8.26 -3.98
C PHE A 100 -7.77 -8.94 -5.10
N ARG A 101 -7.40 -8.17 -6.13
CA ARG A 101 -6.73 -8.71 -7.32
C ARG A 101 -5.27 -9.07 -7.07
N TYR A 102 -4.56 -8.27 -6.27
CA TYR A 102 -3.11 -8.39 -6.11
C TYR A 102 -2.68 -9.02 -4.78
N LEU A 103 -3.43 -8.78 -3.70
CA LEU A 103 -3.01 -9.09 -2.33
C LEU A 103 -3.84 -10.17 -1.64
N ASN A 104 -5.04 -10.48 -2.13
CA ASN A 104 -5.97 -11.38 -1.46
C ASN A 104 -5.45 -12.80 -1.20
N LEU A 105 -4.57 -13.30 -2.06
CA LEU A 105 -4.00 -14.64 -1.92
C LEU A 105 -2.65 -14.63 -1.19
N TYR A 106 -2.15 -13.44 -0.86
CA TYR A 106 -0.90 -13.20 -0.14
C TYR A 106 -1.13 -13.01 1.37
N GLU A 107 -2.28 -12.46 1.78
CA GLU A 107 -2.76 -12.44 3.18
C GLU A 107 -3.19 -13.84 3.66
#